data_AF-A0A4P5RY77-F1
#
_entry.id   AF-A0A4P5RY77-F1
#
_cell.length_a   1.000
_cell.length_b   1.000
_cell.length_c   1.000
_cell.angle_alpha   90.00
_cell.angle_beta   90.00
_cell.angle_gamma   90.00
#
_symmetry.space_group_name_H-M   'P 1'
#
loop_
_entity.id
_entity.type
_entity.pdbx_description
1 polymer ?
#
loop_
_entity_poly.entity_id
_entity_poly.type
_entity_poly.pdbx_seq_one_letter_code
_entity_poly.pdbx_strand_id
1 'polypeptide(L)'
;MQISASAMAQLQIGVLGRDWKAEVYAANTNSDDLALWGSPIWKGTDESGSTISATFGTPSQYVLVYLRKVGASGFCSNKNPYRGDISEISIVDVP
;
A
#
# COMPACT_ATOMS: atom_id res chain seq x y z
N MET A 1 -1.48 -3.76 8.06
CA MET A 1 -0.84 -2.93 9.10
C MET A 1 -1.92 -2.40 10.04
N GLN A 2 -1.65 -2.32 11.33
CA GLN A 2 -2.55 -1.74 12.33
C GLN A 2 -1.98 -0.40 12.80
N ILE A 3 -2.83 0.60 12.96
CA ILE A 3 -2.48 1.88 13.60
C ILE A 3 -2.93 1.90 15.06
N SER A 4 -2.32 2.77 15.86
CA SER A 4 -2.50 2.82 17.32
C SER A 4 -3.96 2.98 17.76
N ALA A 5 -4.75 3.73 16.98
CA ALA A 5 -6.19 3.89 17.18
C ALA A 5 -6.89 4.13 15.84
N SER A 6 -8.20 3.87 15.78
CA SER A 6 -9.01 4.22 14.61
C SER A 6 -8.96 5.73 14.37
N ALA A 7 -8.49 6.15 13.20
CA ALA A 7 -8.26 7.56 12.89
C ALA A 7 -8.43 7.84 11.39
N MET A 8 -8.67 9.11 11.05
CA MET A 8 -8.39 9.61 9.71
C MET A 8 -6.88 9.82 9.62
N ALA A 9 -6.26 9.30 8.57
CA ALA A 9 -4.83 9.41 8.34
C ALA A 9 -4.54 9.34 6.84
N GLN A 10 -3.30 9.63 6.46
CA GLN A 10 -2.79 9.35 5.13
C GLN A 10 -1.67 8.32 5.21
N LEU A 11 -1.82 7.22 4.47
CA LEU A 11 -0.76 6.25 4.22
C LEU A 11 0.08 6.75 3.06
N GLN A 12 1.40 6.75 3.24
CA GLN A 12 2.38 6.99 2.19
C GLN A 12 3.34 5.82 2.09
N ILE A 13 3.56 5.30 0.89
CA ILE A 13 4.50 4.20 0.63
C ILE A 13 5.38 4.54 -0.56
N GLY A 14 6.68 4.65 -0.33
CA GLY A 14 7.67 4.80 -1.40
C GLY A 14 7.92 3.45 -2.07
N VAL A 15 7.64 3.35 -3.36
CA VAL A 15 7.87 2.15 -4.17
C VAL A 15 9.02 2.42 -5.14
N LEU A 16 10.06 1.60 -5.09
CA LEU A 16 11.19 1.70 -6.00
C LEU A 16 10.97 0.82 -7.24
N GLY A 17 11.47 1.31 -8.38
CA GLY A 17 11.29 0.64 -9.67
C GLY A 17 10.00 1.05 -10.39
N ARG A 18 9.74 0.41 -11.52
CA ARG A 18 8.58 0.66 -12.41
C ARG A 18 7.71 -0.58 -12.51
N ASP A 19 6.57 -0.46 -13.18
CA ASP A 19 5.67 -1.57 -13.52
C ASP A 19 5.06 -2.28 -12.28
N TRP A 20 4.86 -1.52 -11.21
CA TRP A 20 4.14 -1.98 -10.03
C TRP A 20 2.65 -1.66 -10.13
N LYS A 21 1.82 -2.43 -9.42
CA LYS A 21 0.37 -2.20 -9.32
C LYS A 21 -0.09 -2.51 -7.91
N ALA A 22 -0.89 -1.63 -7.32
CA ALA A 22 -1.36 -1.79 -5.95
C ALA A 22 -2.80 -1.30 -5.75
N GLU A 23 -3.44 -1.86 -4.72
CA GLU A 23 -4.71 -1.41 -4.18
C GLU A 23 -4.54 -1.21 -2.67
N VAL A 24 -5.17 -0.18 -2.10
CA VAL A 24 -5.14 0.09 -0.66
C VAL A 24 -6.56 0.03 -0.11
N TYR A 25 -6.72 -0.65 1.01
CA TYR A 25 -7.98 -0.80 1.73
C TYR A 25 -7.81 -0.31 3.16
N ALA A 26 -8.86 0.27 3.74
CA ALA A 26 -8.90 0.67 5.14
C ALA A 26 -10.16 0.12 5.80
N ALA A 27 -10.03 -0.37 7.04
CA ALA A 27 -11.10 -1.00 7.78
C ALA A 27 -10.89 -0.89 9.30
N ASN A 28 -11.92 -1.25 10.08
CA ASN A 28 -11.83 -1.38 11.55
C ASN A 28 -11.67 -2.83 12.02
N THR A 29 -11.56 -3.77 11.09
CA THR A 29 -11.22 -5.18 11.33
C THR A 29 -10.18 -5.61 10.30
N ASN A 30 -9.28 -6.51 10.68
CA ASN A 30 -8.37 -7.16 9.74
C ASN A 30 -8.92 -8.54 9.33
N SER A 31 -8.42 -9.05 8.21
CA SER A 31 -8.79 -10.36 7.66
C SER A 31 -7.72 -10.83 6.69
N ASP A 32 -7.53 -12.14 6.58
CA ASP A 32 -6.73 -12.74 5.51
C ASP A 32 -7.52 -12.88 4.19
N ASP A 33 -8.85 -12.82 4.25
CA ASP A 33 -9.73 -12.77 3.08
C ASP A 33 -9.89 -11.32 2.59
N LEU A 34 -9.42 -11.06 1.37
CA LEU A 34 -9.51 -9.76 0.69
C LEU A 34 -10.96 -9.26 0.55
N ALA A 35 -11.93 -10.16 0.36
CA ALA A 35 -13.33 -9.77 0.20
C ALA A 35 -13.90 -9.09 1.46
N LEU A 36 -13.37 -9.43 2.63
CA LEU A 36 -13.79 -8.86 3.91
C LEU A 36 -13.22 -7.45 4.19
N TRP A 37 -12.29 -6.96 3.37
CA TRP A 37 -11.77 -5.60 3.46
C TRP A 37 -12.66 -4.55 2.79
N GLY A 38 -13.70 -4.98 2.05
CA GLY A 38 -14.60 -4.10 1.33
C GLY A 38 -13.98 -3.48 0.07
N SER A 39 -14.37 -2.25 -0.25
CA SER A 39 -13.86 -1.55 -1.43
C SER A 39 -12.54 -0.84 -1.12
N PRO A 40 -11.59 -0.84 -2.07
CA PRO A 40 -10.33 -0.14 -1.88
C PRO A 40 -10.55 1.37 -1.88
N ILE A 41 -9.83 2.05 -1.00
CA ILE A 41 -9.80 3.52 -0.88
C ILE A 41 -8.86 4.15 -1.91
N TRP A 42 -7.96 3.36 -2.48
CA TRP A 42 -7.03 3.80 -3.53
C TRP A 42 -6.63 2.64 -4.45
N LYS A 43 -6.39 2.95 -5.72
CA LYS A 43 -5.84 2.03 -6.72
C LYS A 43 -4.85 2.79 -7.60
N GLY A 44 -3.76 2.14 -7.97
CA GLY A 44 -2.81 2.77 -8.89
C GLY A 44 -1.70 1.84 -9.36
N THR A 45 -0.84 2.45 -10.17
CA THR A 45 0.33 1.85 -10.81
C THR A 45 1.50 2.83 -10.71
N ASP A 46 2.66 2.46 -11.25
CA ASP A 46 3.80 3.35 -11.38
C ASP A 46 3.52 4.65 -12.17
N GLU A 47 2.47 4.69 -12.98
CA GLU A 47 1.97 5.91 -13.62
C GLU A 47 1.40 6.93 -12.62
N SER A 48 1.03 6.48 -11.41
CA SER A 48 0.55 7.34 -10.32
C SER A 48 1.67 8.07 -9.58
N GLY A 49 2.93 7.85 -9.97
CA GLY A 49 4.13 8.39 -9.32
C GLY A 49 4.93 7.30 -8.59
N SER A 50 5.97 7.70 -7.85
CA SER A 50 6.80 6.76 -7.07
C SER A 50 6.27 6.47 -5.66
N THR A 51 5.15 7.10 -5.28
CA THR A 51 4.59 7.02 -3.93
C THR A 51 3.11 6.65 -4.00
N ILE A 52 2.73 5.59 -3.30
CA ILE A 52 1.32 5.30 -3.03
C ILE A 52 0.87 6.26 -1.94
N SER A 53 -0.12 7.10 -2.23
CA SER A 53 -0.72 8.03 -1.28
C SER A 53 -2.21 7.76 -1.14
N ALA A 54 -2.61 7.16 -0.02
CA ALA A 54 -4.00 6.76 0.24
C ALA A 54 -4.53 7.43 1.50
N THR A 55 -5.64 8.16 1.39
CA THR A 55 -6.27 8.88 2.50
C THR A 55 -7.40 8.05 3.09
N PHE A 56 -7.42 7.92 4.42
CA PHE A 56 -8.50 7.27 5.16
C PHE A 56 -9.61 8.31 5.36
N GLY A 57 -10.59 8.33 4.45
CA GLY A 57 -11.70 9.30 4.48
C GLY A 57 -12.66 9.11 5.66
N THR A 58 -12.53 8.01 6.39
CA THR A 58 -13.27 7.70 7.62
C THR A 58 -12.32 7.06 8.64
N PRO A 59 -12.61 7.16 9.95
CA PRO A 59 -11.80 6.52 10.98
C PRO A 59 -11.64 5.02 10.74
N SER A 60 -10.39 4.59 10.55
CA SER A 60 -10.02 3.19 10.29
C SER A 60 -8.80 2.81 11.13
N GLN A 61 -8.77 1.60 11.68
CA GLN A 61 -7.65 1.11 12.51
C GLN A 61 -6.65 0.23 11.72
N TYR A 62 -7.09 -0.33 10.60
CA TYR A 62 -6.29 -1.25 9.80
C TYR A 62 -6.21 -0.76 8.37
N VAL A 63 -5.04 -0.98 7.77
CA VAL A 63 -4.78 -0.73 6.35
C VAL A 63 -4.16 -1.97 5.71
N LEU A 64 -4.66 -2.35 4.55
CA LEU A 64 -4.09 -3.40 3.70
C LEU A 64 -3.52 -2.75 2.45
N VAL A 65 -2.26 -3.05 2.16
CA VAL A 65 -1.58 -2.67 0.93
C VAL A 65 -1.47 -3.93 0.10
N TYR A 66 -2.32 -4.05 -0.91
CA TYR A 66 -2.40 -5.23 -1.76
C TYR A 66 -1.59 -4.99 -3.05
N LEU A 67 -0.34 -5.45 -3.05
CA LEU A 67 0.53 -5.39 -4.24
C LEU A 67 0.08 -6.46 -5.24
N ARG A 68 -0.58 -6.03 -6.32
CA ARG A 68 -1.02 -6.92 -7.41
C ARG A 68 0.10 -7.25 -8.38
N LYS A 69 1.09 -6.37 -8.47
CA LYS A 69 2.30 -6.56 -9.27
C LYS A 69 3.44 -5.83 -8.59
N VAL A 70 4.59 -6.49 -8.52
CA VAL A 70 5.82 -5.93 -7.98
C VAL A 70 6.77 -5.71 -9.15
N GLY A 71 7.23 -4.47 -9.28
CA GLY A 71 8.24 -4.08 -10.26
C GLY A 71 9.60 -4.72 -9.99
N ALA A 72 10.39 -4.93 -11.03
CA ALA A 72 11.76 -5.42 -10.87
C ALA A 72 12.64 -4.36 -10.18
N SER A 73 13.31 -4.75 -9.10
CA SER A 73 14.30 -3.97 -8.38
C SER A 73 15.65 -3.96 -9.10
N GLY A 74 16.49 -2.97 -8.79
CA GLY A 74 17.90 -2.96 -9.21
C GLY A 74 18.74 -4.10 -8.61
N PHE A 75 18.19 -4.86 -7.65
CA PHE A 75 18.83 -6.00 -7.01
C PHE A 75 18.31 -7.35 -7.53
N CYS A 76 17.49 -7.35 -8.59
CA CYS A 76 17.12 -8.59 -9.28
C CYS A 76 18.38 -9.28 -9.81
N SER A 77 18.40 -10.61 -9.72
CA SER A 77 19.49 -11.45 -10.24
C SER A 77 18.92 -12.73 -10.83
N ASN A 78 19.73 -13.49 -11.58
CA ASN A 78 19.29 -14.79 -12.11
C ASN A 78 18.85 -15.78 -11.02
N LYS A 79 19.33 -15.62 -9.77
CA LYS A 79 18.93 -16.45 -8.63
C LYS A 79 17.73 -15.91 -7.87
N ASN A 80 17.42 -14.62 -8.03
CA ASN A 80 16.24 -13.97 -7.46
C ASN A 80 15.68 -12.95 -8.47
N PRO A 81 14.94 -13.42 -9.49
CA PRO A 81 14.50 -12.57 -10.60
C PRO A 81 13.25 -11.74 -10.26
N TYR A 82 12.55 -12.06 -9.17
CA TYR A 82 11.30 -11.41 -8.77
C TYR A 82 11.47 -10.73 -7.41
N ARG A 83 12.05 -9.54 -7.43
CA ARG A 83 12.22 -8.69 -6.26
C ARG A 83 11.79 -7.29 -6.60
N GLY A 84 10.97 -6.67 -5.77
CA GLY A 84 10.80 -5.22 -5.74
C GLY A 84 11.22 -4.68 -4.38
N ASP A 85 11.33 -3.37 -4.29
CA ASP A 85 11.74 -2.71 -3.06
C ASP A 85 10.71 -1.64 -2.67
N ILE A 86 10.38 -1.63 -1.37
CA ILE A 86 9.65 -0.54 -0.71
C ILE A 86 10.69 0.24 0.08
N SER A 87 10.81 1.54 -0.17
CA SER A 87 11.80 2.38 0.52
C SER A 87 11.31 2.83 1.89
N GLU A 88 10.01 3.08 2.02
CA GLU A 88 9.40 3.60 3.24
C GLU A 88 7.91 3.27 3.28
N ILE A 89 7.40 3.04 4.49
CA ILE A 89 5.97 3.06 4.80
C ILE A 89 5.78 4.03 5.96
N SER A 90 4.97 5.07 5.76
CA SER A 90 4.66 6.05 6.79
C SER A 90 3.15 6.30 6.85
N ILE A 91 2.69 6.64 8.05
CA ILE A 91 1.31 7.06 8.30
C ILE A 91 1.39 8.43 8.95
N VAL A 92 0.74 9.41 8.33
CA VAL A 92 0.73 10.81 8.76
C VAL A 92 -0.70 11.28 8.98
N ASP A 93 -0.86 12.36 9.74
CA ASP A 93 -2.17 12.99 9.90
C ASP A 93 -2.69 13.54 8.56
N VAL A 94 -4.01 13.58 8.40
CA VAL A 94 -4.63 14.20 7.22
C VAL A 94 -4.44 15.73 7.31
N PRO A 95 -4.02 16.41 6.24
CA PRO A 95 -3.97 17.87 6.19
C PRO A 95 -5.30 18.56 6.50
#